data_AF-A0A2A5FU60-F1
#
_entry.id   AF-A0A2A5FU60-F1
#
_cell.length_a   1.000
_cell.length_b   1.000
_cell.length_c   1.000
_cell.angle_alpha   90.00
_cell.angle_beta   90.00
_cell.angle_gamma   90.00
#
_symmetry.space_group_name_H-M   'P 1'
#
loop_
_entity.id
_entity.type
_entity.pdbx_description
1 polymer ?
#
loop_
_entity_poly.entity_id
_entity_poly.type
_entity_poly.pdbx_seq_one_letter_code
_entity_poly.pdbx_strand_id
1 'polypeptide(L)'
;MQGFGTGCTGSEMGNLFNVDGISSAAPGPFSNIQSHFYWSGTEFAPVTGSAWGFQFGNGGQSTRNKVNDLFAWAVQSGDVSAVPVPAAAWLFGSGLLGLVGVARRKSANI
;
A
#
# COMPACT_ATOMS: atom_id res chain seq x y z
N MET A 1 -2.65 -19.68 -9.13
CA MET A 1 -1.78 -20.13 -10.26
C MET A 1 -1.51 -18.91 -11.14
N GLN A 2 -0.25 -18.65 -11.45
CA GLN A 2 0.15 -17.52 -12.30
C GLN A 2 -0.07 -17.87 -13.78
N GLY A 3 -0.64 -16.94 -14.56
CA GLY A 3 -1.01 -17.13 -15.97
C GLY A 3 -0.38 -16.09 -16.90
N PHE A 4 -0.41 -16.35 -18.21
CA PHE A 4 0.04 -15.41 -19.24
C PHE A 4 -1.13 -14.56 -19.75
N GLY A 5 -0.89 -13.27 -19.95
CA GLY A 5 -1.86 -12.33 -20.53
C GLY A 5 -2.54 -11.44 -19.49
N THR A 6 -3.65 -10.82 -19.88
CA THR A 6 -4.44 -9.90 -19.02
C THR A 6 -5.56 -10.64 -18.29
N GLY A 7 -6.15 -10.03 -17.25
CA GLY A 7 -7.28 -10.62 -16.52
C GLY A 7 -6.91 -11.74 -15.52
N CYS A 8 -5.61 -12.01 -15.33
CA CYS A 8 -5.16 -13.02 -14.39
C CYS A 8 -5.29 -12.52 -12.93
N THR A 9 -6.09 -13.21 -12.11
CA THR A 9 -6.29 -12.90 -10.68
C THR A 9 -5.57 -13.86 -9.72
N GLY A 10 -4.78 -14.78 -10.28
CA GLY A 10 -4.06 -15.80 -9.50
C GLY A 10 -2.76 -15.31 -8.83
N SER A 11 -2.45 -14.01 -8.93
CA SER A 11 -1.36 -13.31 -8.23
C SER A 11 -1.94 -12.13 -7.45
N GLU A 12 -1.25 -11.67 -6.42
CA GLU A 12 -1.68 -10.56 -5.56
C GLU A 12 -1.85 -9.27 -6.37
N MET A 13 -0.86 -8.92 -7.20
CA MET A 13 -0.96 -7.75 -8.09
C MET A 13 -2.02 -7.92 -9.17
N GLY A 14 -2.22 -9.14 -9.66
CA GLY A 14 -3.32 -9.45 -10.58
C GLY A 14 -4.69 -9.24 -9.95
N ASN A 15 -4.85 -9.59 -8.67
CA ASN A 15 -6.07 -9.35 -7.93
C ASN A 15 -6.31 -7.84 -7.71
N LEU A 16 -5.28 -7.12 -7.22
CA LEU A 16 -5.34 -5.66 -7.03
C LEU A 16 -5.79 -4.92 -8.30
N PHE A 17 -5.25 -5.29 -9.47
CA PHE A 17 -5.60 -4.60 -10.72
C PHE A 17 -6.98 -5.01 -11.26
N ASN A 18 -7.26 -6.32 -11.34
CA ASN A 18 -8.45 -6.82 -12.04
C ASN A 18 -9.71 -6.85 -11.16
N VAL A 19 -9.56 -6.88 -9.83
CA VAL A 19 -10.66 -6.94 -8.87
C VAL A 19 -10.81 -5.62 -8.13
N ASP A 20 -9.73 -5.11 -7.55
CA ASP A 20 -9.78 -3.89 -6.72
C ASP A 20 -9.65 -2.59 -7.54
N GLY A 21 -9.39 -2.69 -8.85
CA GLY A 21 -9.29 -1.55 -9.76
C GLY A 21 -8.04 -0.68 -9.55
N ILE A 22 -7.03 -1.20 -8.86
CA ILE A 22 -5.79 -0.47 -8.58
C ILE A 22 -4.94 -0.38 -9.85
N SER A 23 -4.61 0.84 -10.26
CA SER A 23 -3.78 1.11 -11.45
C SER A 23 -2.92 2.36 -11.26
N SER A 24 -2.01 2.64 -12.20
CA SER A 24 -1.26 3.91 -12.18
C SER A 24 -2.15 5.16 -12.31
N ALA A 25 -3.35 5.02 -12.90
CA ALA A 25 -4.32 6.12 -13.03
C ALA A 25 -5.29 6.21 -11.83
N ALA A 26 -5.53 5.08 -11.15
CA ALA A 26 -6.37 4.98 -9.96
C ALA A 26 -5.62 4.19 -8.88
N PRO A 27 -4.62 4.80 -8.20
CA PRO A 27 -3.74 4.06 -7.31
C PRO A 27 -4.35 3.73 -5.95
N GLY A 28 -5.55 4.24 -5.64
CA GLY A 28 -6.23 3.97 -4.38
C GLY A 28 -5.39 4.38 -3.16
N PRO A 29 -5.17 3.49 -2.17
CA PRO A 29 -4.38 3.80 -0.99
C PRO A 29 -2.87 3.82 -1.24
N PHE A 30 -2.42 3.38 -2.41
CA PHE A 30 -1.00 3.32 -2.74
C PHE A 30 -0.54 4.64 -3.36
N SER A 31 0.75 4.94 -3.20
CA SER A 31 1.39 6.04 -3.89
C SER A 31 2.43 5.52 -4.87
N ASN A 32 2.79 6.35 -5.85
CA ASN A 32 3.88 6.05 -6.79
C ASN A 32 3.71 4.73 -7.59
N ILE A 33 2.47 4.38 -7.95
CA ILE A 33 2.24 3.27 -8.88
C ILE A 33 2.63 3.72 -10.30
N GLN A 34 3.61 3.04 -10.87
CA GLN A 34 4.12 3.31 -12.22
C GLN A 34 3.38 2.46 -13.25
N SER A 35 3.14 3.00 -14.44
CA SER A 35 2.58 2.24 -15.57
C SER A 35 3.66 1.36 -16.23
N HIS A 36 4.25 0.45 -15.46
CA HIS A 36 5.37 -0.39 -15.87
C HIS A 36 5.24 -1.80 -15.29
N PHE A 37 6.19 -2.68 -15.62
CA PHE A 37 6.31 -4.01 -15.04
C PHE A 37 6.87 -3.96 -13.61
N TYR A 38 6.27 -4.78 -12.77
CA TYR A 38 6.65 -5.09 -11.40
C TYR A 38 6.95 -6.58 -11.27
N TRP A 39 7.93 -6.96 -10.45
CA TRP A 39 8.19 -8.36 -10.11
C TRP A 39 7.04 -8.95 -9.27
N SER A 40 6.42 -10.04 -9.73
CA SER A 40 5.17 -10.59 -9.16
C SER A 40 5.22 -12.03 -8.68
N GLY A 41 6.37 -12.70 -8.75
CA GLY A 41 6.45 -14.09 -8.39
C GLY A 41 7.87 -14.63 -8.35
N THR A 42 7.97 -15.91 -8.01
CA THR A 42 9.21 -16.67 -8.08
C THR A 42 9.62 -16.90 -9.54
N GLU A 43 10.82 -17.44 -9.71
CA GLU A 43 11.37 -17.88 -10.98
C GLU A 43 10.38 -18.67 -11.85
N PHE A 44 10.39 -18.40 -13.16
CA PHE A 44 9.61 -19.16 -14.12
C PHE A 44 10.29 -20.50 -14.38
N ALA A 45 9.78 -21.56 -13.75
CA ALA A 45 10.42 -22.88 -13.73
C ALA A 45 10.90 -23.42 -15.11
N PRO A 46 10.17 -23.24 -16.23
CA PRO A 46 10.65 -23.69 -17.54
C PRO A 46 11.89 -22.95 -18.07
N VAL A 47 12.11 -21.69 -17.66
CA VAL A 47 13.27 -20.88 -18.06
C VAL A 47 13.81 -20.14 -16.84
N THR A 48 14.84 -20.72 -16.24
CA THR A 48 15.42 -20.28 -14.96
C THR A 48 16.02 -18.86 -14.99
N GLY A 49 16.35 -18.36 -16.19
CA GLY A 49 16.77 -16.97 -16.43
C GLY A 49 15.64 -15.94 -16.39
N SER A 50 14.39 -16.37 -16.24
CA SER A 50 13.21 -15.51 -16.23
C SER A 50 12.43 -15.62 -14.92
N ALA A 51 11.72 -14.56 -14.56
CA ALA A 51 10.79 -14.52 -13.45
C ALA A 51 9.48 -13.86 -13.88
N TRP A 52 8.43 -14.05 -13.09
CA TRP A 52 7.12 -13.47 -13.38
C TRP A 52 7.05 -11.99 -13.07
N GLY A 53 6.48 -11.23 -14.00
CA GLY A 53 6.16 -9.83 -13.80
C GLY A 53 4.72 -9.49 -14.18
N PHE A 54 4.22 -8.43 -13.54
CA PHE A 54 2.88 -7.88 -13.73
C PHE A 54 2.96 -6.41 -14.15
N GLN A 55 2.21 -5.99 -15.17
CA GLN A 55 2.25 -4.62 -15.70
C GLN A 55 1.05 -3.79 -15.21
N PHE A 56 1.32 -2.72 -14.45
CA PHE A 56 0.29 -1.82 -13.89
C PHE A 56 -0.33 -0.82 -14.88
N GLY A 57 0.03 -0.90 -16.16
CA GLY A 57 -0.55 -0.05 -17.23
C GLY A 57 -1.74 -0.69 -17.96
N ASN A 58 -1.76 -2.01 -18.08
CA ASN A 58 -2.77 -2.75 -18.84
C ASN A 58 -3.17 -4.09 -18.19
N GLY A 59 -2.62 -4.40 -17.01
CA GLY A 59 -2.91 -5.63 -16.27
C GLY A 59 -2.28 -6.89 -16.86
N GLY A 60 -1.28 -6.75 -17.74
CA GLY A 60 -0.62 -7.87 -18.39
C GLY A 60 0.36 -8.61 -17.48
N GLN A 61 0.23 -9.94 -17.40
CA GLN A 61 1.16 -10.82 -16.73
C GLN A 61 2.01 -11.60 -17.74
N SER A 62 3.33 -11.57 -17.57
CA SER A 62 4.27 -12.28 -18.45
C SER A 62 5.60 -12.53 -17.76
N THR A 63 6.43 -13.38 -18.35
CA THR A 63 7.79 -13.60 -17.85
C THR A 63 8.75 -12.51 -18.35
N ARG A 64 9.70 -12.12 -17.50
CA ARG A 64 10.76 -11.15 -17.78
C ARG A 64 12.10 -11.74 -17.41
N ASN A 65 13.14 -11.42 -18.18
CA ASN A 65 14.50 -11.85 -17.87
C ASN A 65 14.93 -11.20 -16.54
N LYS A 66 15.53 -11.98 -15.65
CA LYS A 66 15.96 -11.53 -14.31
C LYS A 66 16.99 -10.40 -14.32
N VAL A 67 17.65 -10.14 -15.46
CA VAL A 67 18.57 -9.01 -15.61
C VAL A 67 17.86 -7.69 -15.91
N ASN A 68 16.54 -7.70 -16.15
CA ASN A 68 15.80 -6.48 -16.41
C ASN A 68 15.56 -5.69 -15.11
N ASP A 69 15.78 -4.39 -15.19
CA ASP A 69 15.40 -3.46 -14.13
C ASP A 69 13.89 -3.22 -14.16
N LEU A 70 13.18 -3.87 -13.23
CA LEU A 70 11.74 -3.72 -13.03
C LEU A 70 11.46 -3.16 -11.64
N PHE A 71 10.28 -2.58 -11.46
CA PHE A 71 9.85 -2.15 -10.14
C PHE A 71 9.57 -3.36 -9.25
N ALA A 72 9.64 -3.16 -7.94
CA ALA A 72 9.28 -4.15 -6.96
C ALA A 72 8.39 -3.50 -5.90
N TRP A 73 7.48 -4.28 -5.35
CA TRP A 73 6.73 -3.90 -4.16
C TRP A 73 7.12 -4.79 -3.00
N ALA A 74 7.57 -4.16 -1.92
CA ALA A 74 7.74 -4.84 -0.66
C ALA A 74 6.36 -5.16 -0.09
N VAL A 75 6.08 -6.44 0.14
CA VAL A 75 4.85 -6.90 0.79
C VAL A 75 5.21 -7.33 2.20
N GLN A 76 4.55 -6.73 3.19
CA GLN A 76 4.65 -7.17 4.58
C GLN A 76 3.46 -8.09 4.90
N SER A 77 3.75 -9.31 5.32
CA SER A 77 2.72 -10.22 5.84
C SER A 77 2.33 -9.79 7.26
N GLY A 78 1.07 -9.40 7.45
CA GLY A 78 0.51 -9.07 8.76
C GLY A 78 -0.43 -7.86 8.71
N ASP A 79 -1.29 -7.75 9.71
CA ASP A 79 -2.15 -6.58 9.91
C ASP A 79 -1.33 -5.46 10.56
N VAL A 80 -1.32 -4.26 9.97
CA VAL A 80 -0.58 -3.13 10.52
C VAL A 80 -1.37 -2.63 11.73
N SER A 81 -0.94 -2.96 12.95
CA SER A 81 -1.71 -2.60 14.15
C SER A 81 -2.00 -1.11 14.17
N ALA A 82 -3.27 -0.73 14.38
CA ALA A 82 -3.66 0.67 14.51
C ALA A 82 -2.74 1.36 15.53
N VAL A 83 -2.08 2.44 15.11
CA VAL A 83 -1.19 3.20 15.99
C VAL A 83 -2.04 3.79 17.12
N PRO A 84 -1.76 3.46 18.40
CA PRO A 84 -2.49 4.05 19.51
C PRO A 84 -2.42 5.56 19.44
N VAL A 85 -3.55 6.24 19.74
CA VAL A 85 -3.63 7.70 19.71
C VAL A 85 -2.45 8.29 20.51
N PRO A 86 -1.65 9.21 19.94
CA PRO A 86 -0.46 9.74 20.61
C PRO A 86 -0.78 10.31 21.99
N ALA A 87 0.13 10.12 22.95
CA ALA A 87 0.01 10.70 24.29
C ALA A 87 -0.24 12.22 24.27
N ALA A 88 0.21 12.91 23.21
CA ALA A 88 -0.08 14.31 22.96
C ALA A 88 -1.59 14.62 22.91
N ALA A 89 -2.44 13.77 22.32
CA ALA A 89 -3.88 14.01 22.27
C ALA A 89 -4.50 14.05 23.68
N TRP A 90 -4.04 13.16 24.57
CA TRP A 90 -4.46 13.16 25.98
C TRP A 90 -3.95 14.38 26.73
N LEU A 91 -2.69 14.77 26.54
CA LEU A 91 -2.11 15.96 27.15
C LEU A 91 -2.81 17.24 26.71
N PHE A 92 -3.12 17.38 25.41
CA PHE A 92 -3.87 18.53 24.89
C PHE A 92 -5.30 18.52 25.41
N GLY A 93 -5.97 17.37 25.45
CA GLY A 93 -7.31 17.24 26.03
C GLY A 93 -7.35 17.65 27.51
N SER A 94 -6.45 17.10 28.34
CA SER A 94 -6.39 17.43 29.77
C SER A 94 -5.92 18.87 30.02
N GLY A 95 -4.97 19.35 29.22
CA GLY A 95 -4.41 20.70 29.33
C GLY A 95 -5.46 21.76 29.00
N LEU A 96 -6.24 21.56 27.93
CA LEU A 96 -7.32 22.47 27.53
C LEU A 96 -8.43 22.51 28.59
N LEU A 97 -8.84 21.35 29.12
CA LEU A 97 -9.80 21.27 30.22
C LEU A 97 -9.29 22.01 31.47
N GLY A 98 -8.01 21.85 31.81
CA GLY A 98 -7.37 22.58 32.90
C GLY A 98 -7.40 24.10 32.69
N LEU A 99 -7.08 24.57 31.48
CA LEU A 99 -7.10 26.00 31.14
C LEU A 99 -8.51 26.62 31.22
N VAL A 100 -9.54 25.90 30.76
CA VAL A 100 -10.95 26.33 30.91
C VAL A 100 -11.33 26.47 32.38
N GLY A 101 -10.91 25.52 33.23
CA GLY A 101 -11.12 25.58 34.67
C GLY A 101 -10.49 26.81 35.32
N VAL A 102 -9.24 27.14 34.96
CA VAL A 102 -8.53 28.34 35.45
C VAL A 102 -9.22 29.63 35.01
N ALA A 103 -9.65 29.71 33.74
CA ALA A 103 -10.30 30.89 33.19
C ALA A 103 -11.64 31.21 33.90
N ARG A 104 -12.47 30.17 34.15
CA ARG A 104 -13.75 30.33 34.86
C ARG A 104 -13.57 30.84 36.30
N ARG A 105 -12.52 30.40 36.98
CA ARG A 105 -12.21 30.83 38.35
C ARG A 105 -11.80 32.30 38.42
N LYS A 106 -11.12 32.81 37.39
CA LYS A 106 -10.81 34.24 37.27
C LYS A 106 -12.06 35.10 37.06
N SER A 107 -13.03 34.64 36.27
CA SER A 107 -14.27 35.38 36.01
C SER A 107 -15.25 35.40 37.18
N ALA A 108 -15.14 34.46 38.13
CA ALA A 108 -16.00 34.40 39.33
C ALA A 108 -15.44 35.18 40.54
N ASN A 109 -14.21 35.71 40.45
CA ASN A 109 -13.55 36.52 41.50
C ASN A 109 -13.50 38.03 41.12
N ILE A 110 -14.39 38.47 40.24
CA ILE A 110 -14.65 39.88 39.89
C ILE A 110 -16.14 40.13 40.18
#